data_AF-A0A966PKQ9-F1
#
_entry.id   AF-A0A966PKQ9-F1
#
_cell.length_a   1.000
_cell.length_b   1.000
_cell.length_c   1.000
_cell.angle_alpha   90.00
_cell.angle_beta   90.00
_cell.angle_gamma   90.00
#
_symmetry.space_group_name_H-M   'P 1'
#
loop_
_entity.id
_entity.type
_entity.pdbx_description
1 polymer ?
#
loop_
_entity_poly.entity_id
_entity_poly.type
_entity_poly.pdbx_seq_one_letter_code
_entity_poly.pdbx_strand_id
1 'polypeptide(L)'
;MIKLIIFDLDGVLIDSRDLHFDALNNALKIIDKNFVISKEEHLSTYDGLNTTRKLELLNLNKGLPTDLFNTVWKLKQKYTIELFKHYTADPKLIEMFEYLRTEGYKIAVASNSIRETVKLALIKIGVIEYVDYYISNEDVKRPKPFPEMYWSCMNALNATAIETLIIEDSHIGRLGAMNSGANLLPVENTFDVSLAKIKKELSVLNQVNSNTTPWIDKNLTVLIPMAGAGSRFAQVGYTFPKPLIDVKGKPMIQVVVENLNIQANYVFIVQREHYEKYNLQYLLNFIAPNCQIVQVDGVTQGAACTTLLAKEFINNNDALVIANSDQFVEWNSNECLYAFKADGIDGGIITFKSHHPKWSYARVGSSGFVDLVAEKKPISNDATVGIYYWRRGSDYVRFAEQMIDKNIRVNNEFYVCPVYNEAIEAGQKIRIKQAKGMWGLGTPEDLNNYLQNYV
;
A
#
# COMPACT_ATOMS: atom_id res chain seq x y z
N MET A 1 10.88 -0.05 5.13
CA MET A 1 10.68 0.46 6.49
C MET A 1 11.09 1.92 6.49
N ILE A 2 10.26 2.80 7.06
CA ILE A 2 10.54 4.24 7.16
C ILE A 2 11.74 4.48 8.08
N LYS A 3 12.61 5.40 7.69
CA LYS A 3 13.82 5.82 8.42
C LYS A 3 13.87 7.33 8.68
N LEU A 4 13.24 8.12 7.81
CA LEU A 4 13.23 9.58 7.88
C LEU A 4 11.80 10.09 7.97
N ILE A 5 11.58 11.03 8.89
CA ILE A 5 10.34 11.80 8.99
C ILE A 5 10.66 13.27 8.73
N ILE A 6 10.02 13.87 7.74
CA ILE A 6 10.15 15.29 7.41
C ILE A 6 8.87 16.01 7.80
N PHE A 7 8.98 17.00 8.68
CA PHE A 7 7.87 17.88 9.03
C PHE A 7 7.94 19.17 8.20
N ASP A 8 6.81 19.64 7.71
CA ASP A 8 6.68 21.07 7.45
C ASP A 8 6.65 21.85 8.77
N LEU A 9 6.89 23.15 8.70
CA LEU A 9 6.86 24.04 9.85
C LEU A 9 5.50 24.73 9.99
N ASP A 10 5.06 25.42 8.95
CA ASP A 10 4.01 26.43 8.97
C ASP A 10 2.64 25.77 8.69
N GLY A 11 1.81 25.62 9.71
CA GLY A 11 0.55 24.87 9.64
C GLY A 11 0.66 23.43 10.15
N VAL A 12 1.89 22.93 10.37
CA VAL A 12 2.18 21.60 10.94
C VAL A 12 2.74 21.69 12.35
N LEU A 13 3.89 22.33 12.54
CA LEU A 13 4.52 22.47 13.87
C LEU A 13 4.10 23.77 14.58
N ILE A 14 3.78 24.81 13.82
CA ILE A 14 3.36 26.11 14.33
C ILE A 14 2.18 26.65 13.54
N ASP A 15 1.22 27.30 14.20
CA ASP A 15 0.19 28.06 13.50
C ASP A 15 0.69 29.49 13.25
N SER A 16 1.34 29.71 12.11
CA SER A 16 2.03 30.96 11.78
C SER A 16 1.23 31.89 10.84
N ARG A 17 0.03 31.48 10.42
CA ARG A 17 -0.79 32.24 9.47
C ARG A 17 -1.12 33.64 9.98
N ASP A 18 -1.63 33.71 11.21
CA ASP A 18 -1.98 34.96 11.87
C ASP A 18 -0.74 35.81 12.15
N LEU A 19 0.36 35.18 12.56
CA LEU A 19 1.63 35.86 12.80
C LEU A 19 2.16 36.53 11.54
N HIS A 20 2.12 35.84 10.39
CA HIS A 20 2.59 36.41 9.13
C HIS A 20 1.68 37.53 8.60
N PHE A 21 0.38 37.43 8.84
CA PHE A 21 -0.57 38.51 8.57
C PHE A 21 -0.24 39.75 9.41
N ASP A 22 -0.07 39.59 10.72
CA ASP A 22 0.24 40.68 11.64
C ASP A 22 1.60 41.30 11.34
N ALA A 23 2.63 40.49 11.05
CA ALA A 23 3.95 40.97 10.68
C ALA A 23 3.93 41.84 9.41
N LEU A 24 3.18 41.42 8.39
CA LEU A 24 3.03 42.19 7.15
C LEU A 24 2.28 43.50 7.42
N ASN A 25 1.18 43.45 8.16
CA ASN A 25 0.40 44.66 8.48
C ASN A 25 1.16 45.64 9.36
N ASN A 26 1.96 45.16 10.31
CA ASN A 26 2.85 46.01 11.10
C ASN A 26 3.90 46.70 10.22
N ALA A 27 4.46 46.00 9.23
CA ALA A 27 5.38 46.59 8.26
C ALA A 27 4.69 47.64 7.37
N LEU A 28 3.52 47.33 6.83
CA LEU A 28 2.76 48.23 5.95
C LEU A 28 2.30 49.49 6.69
N LYS A 29 1.88 49.37 7.96
CA LYS A 29 1.44 50.49 8.80
C LYS A 29 2.54 51.54 9.05
N ILE A 30 3.81 51.15 9.01
CA ILE A 30 4.96 52.07 9.09
C ILE A 30 5.12 52.87 7.80
N ILE A 31 4.77 52.28 6.65
CA ILE A 31 4.83 52.96 5.35
C ILE A 31 3.63 53.90 5.21
N ASP A 32 2.43 53.34 5.19
CA ASP A 32 1.15 54.06 5.16
C ASP A 32 0.02 53.08 5.56
N LYS A 33 -0.91 53.56 6.40
CA LYS A 33 -2.09 52.81 6.80
C LYS A 33 -2.97 52.39 5.63
N ASN A 34 -2.93 53.11 4.51
CA ASN A 34 -3.70 52.79 3.31
C ASN A 34 -3.31 51.44 2.68
N PHE A 35 -2.09 50.94 2.93
CA PHE A 35 -1.64 49.66 2.38
C PHE A 35 -1.96 48.45 3.26
N VAL A 36 -2.37 48.67 4.52
CA VAL A 36 -2.74 47.58 5.46
C VAL A 36 -3.87 46.75 4.87
N ILE A 37 -3.80 45.43 5.01
CA ILE A 37 -4.81 44.49 4.52
C ILE A 37 -5.76 44.06 5.64
N SER A 38 -7.06 44.01 5.34
CA SER A 38 -8.04 43.44 6.26
C SER A 38 -7.89 41.91 6.34
N LYS A 39 -8.51 41.30 7.35
CA LYS A 39 -8.52 39.83 7.47
C LYS A 39 -9.26 39.16 6.31
N GLU A 40 -10.32 39.79 5.82
CA GLU A 40 -11.09 39.32 4.66
C GLU A 40 -10.27 39.38 3.37
N GLU A 41 -9.54 40.49 3.14
CA GLU A 41 -8.59 40.59 2.03
C GLU A 41 -7.53 39.50 2.12
N HIS A 42 -7.00 39.27 3.33
CA HIS A 42 -6.01 38.23 3.55
C HIS A 42 -6.52 36.86 3.14
N LEU A 43 -7.67 36.42 3.67
CA LEU A 43 -8.24 35.10 3.40
C LEU A 43 -8.65 34.91 1.94
N SER A 44 -9.18 35.95 1.29
CA SER A 44 -9.71 35.83 -0.08
C SER A 44 -8.64 35.97 -1.16
N THR A 45 -7.61 36.78 -0.94
CA THR A 45 -6.71 37.25 -2.01
C THR A 45 -5.24 36.94 -1.73
N TYR A 46 -4.80 37.08 -0.46
CA TYR A 46 -3.38 37.04 -0.13
C TYR A 46 -2.94 35.73 0.53
N ASP A 47 -3.86 34.89 1.02
CA ASP A 47 -3.53 33.69 1.77
C ASP A 47 -2.77 32.68 0.89
N GLY A 48 -1.83 31.94 1.50
CA GLY A 48 -0.94 31.00 0.80
C GLY A 48 0.12 31.64 -0.13
N LEU A 49 0.07 32.96 -0.40
CA LEU A 49 1.06 33.63 -1.24
C LEU A 49 2.34 34.01 -0.49
N ASN A 50 3.48 33.91 -1.18
CA ASN A 50 4.74 34.44 -0.67
C ASN A 50 4.73 35.97 -0.60
N THR A 51 5.62 36.55 0.20
CA THR A 51 5.65 38.01 0.44
C THR A 51 5.88 38.80 -0.85
N THR A 52 6.71 38.33 -1.78
CA THR A 52 6.96 39.02 -3.04
C THR A 52 5.68 39.17 -3.86
N ARG A 53 4.90 38.08 -4.04
CA ARG A 53 3.61 38.13 -4.74
C ARG A 53 2.57 38.96 -4.00
N LYS A 54 2.56 38.93 -2.66
CA LYS A 54 1.68 39.82 -1.87
C LYS A 54 2.00 41.29 -2.14
N LEU A 55 3.28 41.68 -2.24
CA LEU A 55 3.68 43.06 -2.52
C LEU A 55 3.32 43.49 -3.95
N GLU A 56 3.46 42.61 -4.94
CA GLU A 56 3.01 42.87 -6.30
C GLU A 56 1.49 43.08 -6.38
N LEU A 57 0.70 42.25 -5.70
CA LEU A 57 -0.75 42.45 -5.61
C LEU A 57 -1.12 43.73 -4.87
N LEU A 58 -0.37 44.11 -3.83
CA LEU A 58 -0.55 45.40 -3.14
C LEU A 58 -0.21 46.60 -4.03
N ASN A 59 0.79 46.46 -4.92
CA ASN A 59 1.06 47.48 -5.94
C ASN A 59 -0.11 47.60 -6.92
N LEU A 60 -0.61 46.48 -7.44
CA LEU A 60 -1.72 46.46 -8.40
C LEU A 60 -3.03 46.98 -7.78
N ASN A 61 -3.37 46.54 -6.57
CA ASN A 61 -4.68 46.79 -5.97
C ASN A 61 -4.72 48.06 -5.12
N LYS A 62 -3.60 48.45 -4.48
CA LYS A 62 -3.54 49.57 -3.55
C LYS A 62 -2.49 50.62 -3.92
N GLY A 63 -1.73 50.42 -4.99
CA GLY A 63 -0.75 51.40 -5.48
C GLY A 63 0.56 51.46 -4.67
N LEU A 64 0.91 50.40 -3.92
CA LEU A 64 2.17 50.34 -3.16
C LEU A 64 3.41 50.54 -4.07
N PRO A 65 4.21 51.61 -3.93
CA PRO A 65 5.38 51.83 -4.80
C PRO A 65 6.41 50.70 -4.77
N THR A 66 6.92 50.31 -5.95
CA THR A 66 7.82 49.15 -6.09
C THR A 66 9.19 49.35 -5.43
N ASP A 67 9.65 50.60 -5.31
CA ASP A 67 10.88 50.97 -4.60
C ASP A 67 10.80 50.71 -3.09
N LEU A 68 9.58 50.66 -2.52
CA LEU A 68 9.35 50.34 -1.10
C LEU A 68 9.28 48.84 -0.81
N PHE A 69 9.26 47.97 -1.84
CA PHE A 69 9.10 46.52 -1.64
C PHE A 69 10.19 45.95 -0.74
N ASN A 70 11.46 46.31 -0.98
CA ASN A 70 12.58 45.84 -0.18
C ASN A 70 12.48 46.31 1.29
N THR A 71 12.00 47.55 1.49
CA THR A 71 11.80 48.12 2.84
C THR A 71 10.70 47.37 3.60
N VAL A 72 9.54 47.16 2.97
CA VAL A 72 8.44 46.39 3.56
C VAL A 72 8.87 44.95 3.84
N TRP A 73 9.60 44.33 2.91
CA TRP A 73 10.14 42.98 3.08
C TRP A 73 11.04 42.89 4.32
N LYS A 74 12.02 43.80 4.47
CA LYS A 74 12.92 43.85 5.64
C LYS A 74 12.18 44.11 6.95
N LEU A 75 11.21 45.03 6.96
CA LEU A 75 10.39 45.31 8.14
C LEU A 75 9.54 44.10 8.53
N LYS A 76 8.91 43.44 7.55
CA LYS A 76 8.12 42.23 7.80
C LYS A 76 8.96 41.11 8.38
N GLN A 77 10.20 40.92 7.92
CA GLN A 77 11.14 39.97 8.53
C GLN A 77 11.43 40.31 10.00
N LYS A 78 11.72 41.58 10.29
CA LYS A 78 11.95 42.04 11.68
C LYS A 78 10.73 41.79 12.58
N TYR A 79 9.53 42.15 12.13
CA TYR A 79 8.30 41.91 12.92
C TYR A 79 7.98 40.43 13.06
N THR A 80 8.24 39.61 12.03
CA THR A 80 8.10 38.15 12.11
C THR A 80 8.96 37.60 13.25
N ILE A 81 10.24 37.99 13.31
CA ILE A 81 11.16 37.58 14.39
C ILE A 81 10.67 38.05 15.76
N GLU A 82 10.22 39.30 15.90
CA GLU A 82 9.69 39.83 17.17
C GLU A 82 8.47 39.03 17.65
N LEU A 83 7.51 38.76 16.76
CA LEU A 83 6.32 37.98 17.11
C LEU A 83 6.67 36.54 17.51
N PHE A 84 7.64 35.92 16.84
CA PHE A 84 8.13 34.59 17.21
C PHE A 84 8.79 34.52 18.59
N LYS A 85 9.29 35.63 19.15
CA LYS A 85 9.87 35.62 20.50
C LYS A 85 8.86 35.22 21.57
N HIS A 86 7.57 35.44 21.31
CA HIS A 86 6.46 35.13 22.22
C HIS A 86 6.02 33.65 22.17
N TYR A 87 6.51 32.86 21.21
CA TYR A 87 6.28 31.42 21.24
C TYR A 87 7.01 30.79 22.43
N THR A 88 6.32 29.85 23.07
CA THR A 88 6.86 29.04 24.17
C THR A 88 7.01 27.60 23.72
N ALA A 89 7.80 26.85 24.48
CA ALA A 89 7.96 25.42 24.26
C ALA A 89 6.60 24.72 24.23
N ASP A 90 6.44 23.75 23.33
CA ASP A 90 5.26 22.89 23.27
C ASP A 90 5.63 21.50 23.81
N PRO A 91 5.21 21.15 25.04
CA PRO A 91 5.54 19.87 25.65
C PRO A 91 5.09 18.66 24.81
N LYS A 92 3.99 18.79 24.05
CA LYS A 92 3.48 17.68 23.23
C LYS A 92 4.36 17.42 22.01
N LEU A 93 4.85 18.48 21.37
CA LEU A 93 5.80 18.35 20.25
C LEU A 93 7.14 17.81 20.74
N ILE A 94 7.62 18.26 21.91
CA ILE A 94 8.85 17.74 22.53
C ILE A 94 8.73 16.23 22.78
N GLU A 95 7.68 15.79 23.46
CA GLU A 95 7.43 14.36 23.73
C GLU A 95 7.35 13.55 22.43
N MET A 96 6.67 14.06 21.40
CA MET A 96 6.57 13.40 20.10
C MET A 96 7.93 13.26 19.43
N PHE A 97 8.73 14.33 19.38
CA PHE A 97 10.05 14.30 18.73
C PHE A 97 11.05 13.42 19.49
N GLU A 98 11.01 13.45 20.82
CA GLU A 98 11.80 12.57 21.69
C GLU A 98 11.45 11.10 21.44
N TYR A 99 10.17 10.78 21.37
CA TYR A 99 9.70 9.42 21.06
C TYR A 99 10.21 8.96 19.69
N LEU A 100 10.00 9.76 18.65
CA LEU A 100 10.42 9.41 17.28
C LEU A 100 11.94 9.19 17.20
N ARG A 101 12.73 9.99 17.91
CA ARG A 101 14.18 9.79 18.02
C ARG A 101 14.54 8.50 18.74
N THR A 102 13.84 8.17 19.83
CA THR A 102 14.08 6.95 20.63
C THR A 102 13.80 5.69 19.82
N GLU A 103 12.80 5.73 18.93
CA GLU A 103 12.50 4.65 17.97
C GLU A 103 13.48 4.58 16.78
N GLY A 104 14.47 5.47 16.73
CA GLY A 104 15.54 5.44 15.71
C GLY A 104 15.23 6.20 14.42
N TYR A 105 14.14 6.97 14.35
CA TYR A 105 13.85 7.81 13.19
C TYR A 105 14.78 9.02 13.14
N LYS A 106 15.24 9.34 11.93
CA LYS A 106 15.82 10.64 11.61
C LYS A 106 14.71 11.66 11.41
N ILE A 107 14.92 12.87 11.91
CA ILE A 107 13.92 13.93 11.83
C ILE A 107 14.48 15.11 11.04
N ALA A 108 13.72 15.56 10.04
CA ALA A 108 14.02 16.81 9.34
C ALA A 108 12.84 17.78 9.35
N VAL A 109 13.14 19.06 9.14
CA VAL A 109 12.14 20.11 8.97
C VAL A 109 12.38 20.86 7.66
N ALA A 110 11.36 20.98 6.82
CA ALA A 110 11.46 21.63 5.52
C ALA A 110 10.36 22.67 5.33
N SER A 111 10.72 23.95 5.25
CA SER A 111 9.76 25.07 5.17
C SER A 111 10.10 26.06 4.06
N ASN A 112 9.06 26.71 3.52
CA ASN A 112 9.17 27.84 2.60
C ASN A 112 9.48 29.18 3.32
N SER A 113 9.60 29.18 4.65
CA SER A 113 10.08 30.30 5.44
C SER A 113 11.58 30.51 5.27
N ILE A 114 12.09 31.69 5.66
CA ILE A 114 13.53 32.01 5.64
C ILE A 114 14.27 31.27 6.76
N ARG A 115 15.59 31.10 6.62
CA ARG A 115 16.40 30.25 7.52
C ARG A 115 16.30 30.67 8.98
N GLU A 116 16.36 31.96 9.25
CA GLU A 116 16.31 32.49 10.62
C GLU A 116 14.95 32.23 11.29
N THR A 117 13.86 32.33 10.52
CA THR A 117 12.51 32.02 11.02
C THR A 117 12.37 30.54 11.38
N VAL A 118 12.84 29.64 10.49
CA VAL A 118 12.80 28.19 10.76
C VAL A 118 13.59 27.87 12.03
N LYS A 119 14.83 28.36 12.13
CA LYS A 119 15.70 28.13 13.29
C LYS A 119 15.08 28.66 14.57
N LEU A 120 14.58 29.90 14.58
CA LEU A 120 13.99 30.51 15.76
C LEU A 120 12.72 29.77 16.21
N ALA A 121 11.85 29.39 15.27
CA ALA A 121 10.63 28.64 15.58
C ALA A 121 10.97 27.31 16.27
N LEU A 122 11.91 26.53 15.71
CA LEU A 122 12.33 25.25 16.28
C LEU A 122 12.95 25.39 17.68
N ILE A 123 13.74 26.44 17.92
CA ILE A 123 14.26 26.76 19.25
C ILE A 123 13.12 27.08 20.21
N LYS A 124 12.15 27.90 19.78
CA LYS A 124 11.08 28.41 20.64
C LYS A 124 10.06 27.35 21.02
N ILE A 125 9.68 26.47 20.10
CA ILE A 125 8.80 25.33 20.40
C ILE A 125 9.55 24.20 21.12
N GLY A 126 10.88 24.30 21.26
CA GLY A 126 11.70 23.40 22.08
C GLY A 126 12.15 22.12 21.39
N VAL A 127 12.02 22.00 20.07
CA VAL A 127 12.30 20.74 19.35
C VAL A 127 13.63 20.70 18.61
N ILE A 128 14.37 21.82 18.56
CA ILE A 128 15.60 21.95 17.75
C ILE A 128 16.63 20.85 18.04
N GLU A 129 16.74 20.38 19.29
CA GLU A 129 17.72 19.36 19.69
C GLU A 129 17.40 17.96 19.16
N TYR A 130 16.15 17.74 18.72
CA TYR A 130 15.70 16.47 18.15
C TYR A 130 15.74 16.47 16.61
N VAL A 131 15.95 17.62 15.98
CA VAL A 131 15.97 17.77 14.51
C VAL A 131 17.39 17.50 13.98
N ASP A 132 17.55 16.45 13.18
CA ASP A 132 18.83 16.10 12.56
C ASP A 132 19.21 17.05 11.41
N TYR A 133 18.22 17.60 10.69
CA TYR A 133 18.44 18.53 9.58
C TYR A 133 17.25 19.47 9.38
N TYR A 134 17.48 20.75 9.14
CA TYR A 134 16.41 21.67 8.73
C TYR A 134 16.82 22.45 7.49
N ILE A 135 15.84 22.77 6.66
CA ILE A 135 16.03 23.46 5.39
C ILE A 135 14.97 24.53 5.18
N SER A 136 15.39 25.64 4.58
CA SER A 136 14.58 26.83 4.31
C SER A 136 14.48 27.12 2.81
N ASN A 137 13.68 28.14 2.45
CA ASN A 137 13.61 28.60 1.06
C ASN A 137 14.93 29.21 0.54
N GLU A 138 15.85 29.62 1.42
CA GLU A 138 17.17 30.19 1.07
C GLU A 138 18.22 29.11 0.77
N ASP A 139 17.91 27.86 1.09
CA ASP A 139 18.81 26.71 0.91
C ASP A 139 18.57 25.98 -0.42
N VAL A 140 17.52 26.34 -1.16
CA VAL A 140 17.10 25.67 -2.41
C VAL A 140 16.91 26.65 -3.55
N LYS A 141 17.14 26.20 -4.78
CA LYS A 141 16.87 27.01 -5.98
C LYS A 141 15.38 27.08 -6.28
N ARG A 142 14.65 25.99 -6.03
CA ARG A 142 13.22 25.85 -6.32
C ARG A 142 12.48 25.41 -5.05
N PRO A 143 11.83 26.34 -4.32
CA PRO A 143 11.04 26.01 -3.14
C PRO A 143 9.76 25.22 -3.48
N LYS A 144 9.01 24.79 -2.45
CA LYS A 144 7.71 24.11 -2.65
C LYS A 144 6.81 24.99 -3.53
N PRO A 145 6.10 24.44 -4.53
CA PRO A 145 5.72 23.02 -4.68
C PRO A 145 6.75 22.13 -5.37
N PHE A 146 7.95 22.63 -5.68
CA PHE A 146 9.01 21.78 -6.21
C PHE A 146 9.67 20.97 -5.07
N PRO A 147 10.00 19.67 -5.27
CA PRO A 147 10.45 18.78 -4.19
C PRO A 147 11.90 18.96 -3.72
N GLU A 148 12.65 19.95 -4.23
CA GLU A 148 14.10 20.09 -3.99
C GLU A 148 14.47 20.09 -2.50
N MET A 149 13.67 20.72 -1.64
CA MET A 149 13.95 20.74 -0.21
C MET A 149 13.75 19.37 0.46
N TYR A 150 12.74 18.60 0.04
CA TYR A 150 12.53 17.24 0.55
C TYR A 150 13.66 16.32 0.11
N TRP A 151 14.10 16.41 -1.15
CA TRP A 151 15.28 15.67 -1.64
C TRP A 151 16.56 16.07 -0.91
N SER A 152 16.70 17.34 -0.56
CA SER A 152 17.85 17.81 0.21
C SER A 152 17.88 17.21 1.61
N CYS A 153 16.72 17.14 2.30
CA CYS A 153 16.60 16.43 3.57
C CYS A 153 16.95 14.94 3.45
N MET A 154 16.41 14.26 2.43
CA MET A 154 16.68 12.85 2.13
C MET A 154 18.17 12.59 1.91
N ASN A 155 18.81 13.43 1.10
CA ASN A 155 20.24 13.33 0.80
C ASN A 155 21.11 13.60 2.03
N ALA A 156 20.78 14.64 2.82
CA ALA A 156 21.52 14.97 4.04
C ALA A 156 21.46 13.85 5.10
N LEU A 157 20.38 13.08 5.12
CA LEU A 157 20.11 12.05 6.15
C LEU A 157 20.20 10.62 5.61
N ASN A 158 20.74 10.43 4.40
CA ASN A 158 20.93 9.13 3.75
C ASN A 158 19.65 8.27 3.71
N ALA A 159 18.52 8.88 3.36
CA ALA A 159 17.24 8.21 3.20
C ALA A 159 16.76 8.28 1.74
N THR A 160 16.09 7.23 1.27
CA THR A 160 15.38 7.27 -0.01
C THR A 160 13.96 7.80 0.16
N ALA A 161 13.30 8.14 -0.94
CA ALA A 161 11.91 8.62 -0.91
C ALA A 161 10.95 7.59 -0.27
N ILE A 162 11.11 6.30 -0.59
CA ILE A 162 10.28 5.20 -0.04
C ILE A 162 10.50 5.01 1.46
N GLU A 163 11.68 5.34 1.97
CA GLU A 163 12.03 5.30 3.40
C GLU A 163 11.67 6.59 4.13
N THR A 164 10.98 7.53 3.47
CA THR A 164 10.67 8.85 4.01
C THR A 164 9.16 9.04 4.17
N LEU A 165 8.75 9.57 5.33
CA LEU A 165 7.40 10.05 5.60
C LEU A 165 7.43 11.58 5.71
N ILE A 166 6.61 12.28 4.94
CA ILE A 166 6.48 13.74 4.96
C ILE A 166 5.14 14.11 5.59
N ILE A 167 5.15 15.00 6.59
CA ILE A 167 3.96 15.48 7.29
C ILE A 167 3.70 16.93 6.87
N GLU A 168 2.54 17.18 6.28
CA GLU A 168 2.28 18.43 5.56
C GLU A 168 0.78 18.79 5.51
N ASP A 169 0.46 20.06 5.68
CA ASP A 169 -0.91 20.57 5.67
C ASP A 169 -1.30 21.23 4.34
N SER A 170 -0.41 22.03 3.76
CA SER A 170 -0.74 22.92 2.66
C SER A 170 -0.84 22.21 1.31
N HIS A 171 -1.69 22.70 0.40
CA HIS A 171 -1.77 22.15 -0.96
C HIS A 171 -0.40 22.22 -1.69
N ILE A 172 0.31 23.34 -1.53
CA ILE A 172 1.63 23.57 -2.14
C ILE A 172 2.66 22.59 -1.62
N GLY A 173 2.71 22.38 -0.30
CA GLY A 173 3.64 21.43 0.27
C GLY A 173 3.28 19.99 -0.03
N ARG A 174 1.98 19.63 0.00
CA ARG A 174 1.53 18.28 -0.34
C ARG A 174 1.90 17.92 -1.77
N LEU A 175 1.76 18.87 -2.70
CA LEU A 175 2.21 18.69 -4.08
C LEU A 175 3.72 18.46 -4.15
N GLY A 176 4.51 19.21 -3.39
CA GLY A 176 5.95 18.98 -3.27
C GLY A 176 6.28 17.60 -2.68
N ALA A 177 5.57 17.17 -1.64
CA ALA A 177 5.77 15.88 -1.00
C ALA A 177 5.46 14.74 -1.97
N MET A 178 4.32 14.79 -2.66
CA MET A 178 3.95 13.80 -3.68
C MET A 178 4.96 13.76 -4.83
N ASN A 179 5.38 14.92 -5.33
CA ASN A 179 6.38 15.01 -6.41
C ASN A 179 7.77 14.52 -6.01
N SER A 180 8.06 14.42 -4.69
CA SER A 180 9.31 13.86 -4.21
C SER A 180 9.36 12.33 -4.32
N GLY A 181 8.21 11.67 -4.48
CA GLY A 181 8.07 10.21 -4.47
C GLY A 181 8.03 9.59 -3.07
N ALA A 182 8.01 10.41 -2.02
CA ALA A 182 7.94 9.94 -0.63
C ALA A 182 6.50 9.74 -0.15
N ASN A 183 6.36 9.07 0.99
CA ASN A 183 5.07 8.85 1.63
C ASN A 183 4.60 10.18 2.24
N LEU A 184 3.34 10.54 2.02
CA LEU A 184 2.73 11.77 2.54
C LEU A 184 1.72 11.42 3.63
N LEU A 185 1.90 11.97 4.83
CA LEU A 185 0.89 12.04 5.88
C LEU A 185 0.25 13.43 5.87
N PRO A 186 -0.94 13.59 5.25
CA PRO A 186 -1.64 14.86 5.26
C PRO A 186 -2.20 15.20 6.65
N VAL A 187 -2.04 16.46 7.06
CA VAL A 187 -2.66 17.00 8.29
C VAL A 187 -3.48 18.25 8.02
N GLU A 188 -4.55 18.49 8.76
CA GLU A 188 -5.42 19.65 8.52
C GLU A 188 -4.83 20.95 9.08
N ASN A 189 -4.12 20.86 10.20
CA ASN A 189 -3.49 21.95 10.94
C ASN A 189 -2.65 21.36 12.09
N THR A 190 -2.09 22.22 12.93
CA THR A 190 -1.27 21.84 14.09
C THR A 190 -1.96 20.91 15.08
N PHE A 191 -3.29 20.97 15.23
CA PHE A 191 -4.04 20.11 16.16
C PHE A 191 -4.23 18.68 15.66
N ASP A 192 -4.12 18.45 14.34
CA ASP A 192 -4.22 17.14 13.71
C ASP A 192 -2.86 16.39 13.71
N VAL A 193 -1.76 17.09 14.01
CA VAL A 193 -0.45 16.48 14.21
C VAL A 193 -0.43 15.78 15.56
N SER A 194 -0.41 14.45 15.55
CA SER A 194 -0.33 13.66 16.78
C SER A 194 0.53 12.41 16.61
N LEU A 195 1.17 11.99 17.70
CA LEU A 195 1.97 10.78 17.73
C LEU A 195 1.14 9.54 17.35
N ALA A 196 -0.14 9.48 17.76
CA ALA A 196 -1.03 8.38 17.42
C ALA A 196 -1.26 8.26 15.90
N LYS A 197 -1.48 9.39 15.21
CA LYS A 197 -1.67 9.44 13.77
C LYS A 197 -0.39 9.02 13.02
N ILE A 198 0.76 9.53 13.45
CA ILE A 198 2.07 9.16 12.89
C ILE A 198 2.33 7.66 13.08
N LYS A 199 2.12 7.09 14.28
CA LYS A 199 2.29 5.66 14.55
C LYS A 199 1.42 4.78 13.65
N LYS A 200 0.14 5.15 13.49
CA LYS A 200 -0.78 4.44 12.61
C LYS A 200 -0.25 4.41 11.19
N GLU A 201 0.19 5.55 10.66
CA GLU A 201 0.74 5.62 9.30
C GLU A 201 2.02 4.78 9.16
N LEU A 202 2.94 4.90 10.12
CA LEU A 202 4.17 4.11 10.14
C LEU A 202 3.90 2.61 10.16
N SER A 203 2.89 2.13 10.91
CA SER A 203 2.51 0.71 10.91
C SER A 203 2.05 0.22 9.53
N VAL A 204 1.22 1.02 8.85
CA VAL A 204 0.73 0.70 7.49
C VAL A 204 1.90 0.68 6.51
N LEU A 205 2.72 1.73 6.50
CA LEU A 205 3.85 1.84 5.57
C LEU A 205 4.94 0.79 5.84
N ASN A 206 5.14 0.39 7.09
CA ASN A 206 6.11 -0.64 7.42
C ASN A 206 5.59 -2.06 7.12
N GLN A 207 4.27 -2.30 7.17
CA GLN A 207 3.64 -3.55 6.71
C GLN A 207 3.59 -3.66 5.18
N VAL A 208 3.29 -2.56 4.48
CA VAL A 208 3.14 -2.51 3.01
C VAL A 208 4.50 -2.54 2.28
N ASN A 209 5.60 -2.21 2.96
CA ASN A 209 6.95 -2.17 2.39
C ASN A 209 7.57 -3.56 2.03
N SER A 210 6.77 -4.60 1.83
CA SER A 210 7.17 -5.71 0.96
C SER A 210 7.05 -5.27 -0.50
N ASN A 211 8.06 -4.52 -0.96
CA ASN A 211 8.27 -4.13 -2.36
C ASN A 211 8.09 -5.33 -3.30
N THR A 212 6.88 -5.55 -3.80
CA THR A 212 6.65 -6.44 -4.92
C THR A 212 5.83 -5.67 -5.95
N THR A 213 6.49 -5.30 -7.05
CA THR A 213 5.79 -4.84 -8.25
C THR A 213 4.74 -5.88 -8.60
N PRO A 214 3.47 -5.49 -8.84
CA PRO A 214 2.46 -6.45 -9.28
C PRO A 214 2.89 -7.09 -10.59
N TRP A 215 2.54 -8.37 -10.78
CA TRP A 215 2.57 -8.94 -12.12
C TRP A 215 1.41 -8.37 -12.92
N ILE A 216 1.66 -7.83 -14.11
CA ILE A 216 0.63 -7.24 -14.98
C ILE A 216 0.56 -8.03 -16.27
N ASP A 217 -0.58 -8.65 -16.55
CA ASP A 217 -0.83 -9.38 -17.78
C ASP A 217 -2.32 -9.40 -18.11
N LYS A 218 -2.69 -8.67 -19.17
CA LYS A 218 -4.10 -8.52 -19.60
C LYS A 218 -4.66 -9.76 -20.28
N ASN A 219 -3.83 -10.72 -20.68
CA ASN A 219 -4.29 -11.97 -21.29
C ASN A 219 -4.38 -13.09 -20.25
N LEU A 220 -3.63 -12.99 -19.14
CA LEU A 220 -3.70 -13.95 -18.05
C LEU A 220 -5.11 -13.96 -17.42
N THR A 221 -5.61 -15.17 -17.13
CA THR A 221 -6.81 -15.36 -16.30
C THR A 221 -6.42 -15.84 -14.91
N VAL A 222 -6.92 -15.19 -13.86
CA VAL A 222 -6.83 -15.62 -12.47
C VAL A 222 -8.18 -16.20 -12.06
N LEU A 223 -8.22 -17.52 -11.84
CA LEU A 223 -9.42 -18.25 -11.44
C LEU A 223 -9.41 -18.53 -9.94
N ILE A 224 -10.46 -18.08 -9.24
CA ILE A 224 -10.62 -18.29 -7.79
C ILE A 224 -11.91 -19.06 -7.52
N PRO A 225 -11.84 -20.39 -7.31
CA PRO A 225 -12.99 -21.16 -6.86
C PRO A 225 -13.24 -20.91 -5.37
N MET A 226 -14.39 -20.31 -5.04
CA MET A 226 -14.79 -19.98 -3.67
C MET A 226 -16.20 -20.48 -3.32
N ALA A 227 -16.68 -21.49 -4.06
CA ALA A 227 -17.98 -22.11 -3.85
C ALA A 227 -18.01 -23.22 -2.77
N GLY A 228 -16.94 -23.39 -1.98
CA GLY A 228 -16.92 -24.39 -0.91
C GLY A 228 -17.88 -24.04 0.24
N ALA A 229 -18.42 -25.06 0.91
CA ALA A 229 -19.39 -24.89 2.00
C ALA A 229 -18.82 -24.22 3.28
N GLY A 230 -17.50 -24.26 3.49
CA GLY A 230 -16.86 -23.60 4.64
C GLY A 230 -17.29 -24.14 6.02
N SER A 231 -17.79 -25.38 6.08
CA SER A 231 -18.54 -25.91 7.24
C SER A 231 -17.82 -25.84 8.59
N ARG A 232 -16.47 -25.87 8.61
CA ARG A 232 -15.68 -25.76 9.84
C ARG A 232 -15.88 -24.42 10.57
N PHE A 233 -16.10 -23.34 9.84
CA PHE A 233 -16.36 -22.03 10.43
C PHE A 233 -17.79 -21.95 10.97
N ALA A 234 -18.77 -22.46 10.23
CA ALA A 234 -20.16 -22.50 10.68
C ALA A 234 -20.32 -23.30 11.98
N GLN A 235 -19.60 -24.42 12.12
CA GLN A 235 -19.63 -25.27 13.33
C GLN A 235 -19.18 -24.56 14.60
N VAL A 236 -18.29 -23.56 14.49
CA VAL A 236 -17.81 -22.77 15.63
C VAL A 236 -18.48 -21.40 15.74
N GLY A 237 -19.59 -21.20 15.03
CA GLY A 237 -20.48 -20.05 15.21
C GLY A 237 -20.30 -18.87 14.25
N TYR A 238 -19.46 -18.98 13.21
CA TYR A 238 -19.38 -17.92 12.19
C TYR A 238 -20.65 -17.90 11.35
N THR A 239 -21.19 -16.69 11.16
CA THR A 239 -22.43 -16.45 10.40
C THR A 239 -22.19 -16.11 8.94
N PHE A 240 -21.03 -15.53 8.62
CA PHE A 240 -20.62 -15.22 7.26
C PHE A 240 -19.98 -16.42 6.56
N PRO A 241 -20.17 -16.58 5.24
CA PRO A 241 -19.48 -17.63 4.49
C PRO A 241 -17.98 -17.37 4.50
N LYS A 242 -17.17 -18.45 4.44
CA LYS A 242 -15.71 -18.40 4.59
C LYS A 242 -15.01 -17.24 3.85
N PRO A 243 -15.29 -17.01 2.54
CA PRO A 243 -14.62 -15.94 1.80
C PRO A 243 -14.91 -14.52 2.32
N LEU A 244 -15.98 -14.34 3.11
CA LEU A 244 -16.42 -13.06 3.69
C LEU A 244 -16.08 -12.91 5.17
N ILE A 245 -15.42 -13.90 5.79
CA ILE A 245 -14.97 -13.78 7.17
C ILE A 245 -13.94 -12.64 7.25
N ASP A 246 -14.06 -11.82 8.30
CA ASP A 246 -13.15 -10.69 8.54
C ASP A 246 -11.74 -11.16 8.86
N VAL A 247 -10.77 -10.54 8.19
CA VAL A 247 -9.34 -10.74 8.38
C VAL A 247 -8.70 -9.35 8.48
N LYS A 248 -8.48 -8.88 9.71
CA LYS A 248 -7.91 -7.55 10.02
C LYS A 248 -8.68 -6.40 9.35
N GLY A 249 -10.02 -6.44 9.37
CA GLY A 249 -10.87 -5.36 8.83
C GLY A 249 -11.15 -5.46 7.32
N LYS A 250 -10.76 -6.56 6.66
CA LYS A 250 -11.06 -6.85 5.26
C LYS A 250 -11.68 -8.25 5.12
N PRO A 251 -12.60 -8.48 4.17
CA PRO A 251 -13.05 -9.83 3.84
C PRO A 251 -11.88 -10.72 3.43
N MET A 252 -11.88 -11.99 3.84
CA MET A 252 -10.82 -12.97 3.52
C MET A 252 -10.46 -12.96 2.02
N ILE A 253 -11.46 -12.96 1.14
CA ILE A 253 -11.22 -12.93 -0.31
C ILE A 253 -10.47 -11.68 -0.78
N GLN A 254 -10.71 -10.52 -0.16
CA GLN A 254 -9.98 -9.30 -0.46
C GLN A 254 -8.51 -9.45 -0.06
N VAL A 255 -8.24 -10.00 1.13
CA VAL A 255 -6.87 -10.27 1.59
C VAL A 255 -6.15 -11.21 0.64
N VAL A 256 -6.83 -12.25 0.14
CA VAL A 256 -6.24 -13.19 -0.84
C VAL A 256 -5.94 -12.50 -2.16
N VAL A 257 -6.88 -11.74 -2.75
CA VAL A 257 -6.68 -11.09 -4.05
C VAL A 257 -5.57 -10.04 -3.98
N GLU A 258 -5.52 -9.23 -2.92
CA GLU A 258 -4.44 -8.29 -2.68
C GLU A 258 -3.09 -8.99 -2.49
N ASN A 259 -3.05 -10.12 -1.76
CA ASN A 259 -1.85 -10.93 -1.55
C ASN A 259 -1.34 -11.61 -2.84
N LEU A 260 -2.23 -11.95 -3.78
CA LEU A 260 -1.80 -12.45 -5.08
C LEU A 260 -0.96 -11.40 -5.82
N ASN A 261 -1.28 -10.12 -5.67
CA ASN A 261 -0.58 -9.00 -6.29
C ASN A 261 -0.41 -9.21 -7.82
N ILE A 262 -1.52 -9.54 -8.50
CA ILE A 262 -1.60 -9.77 -9.94
C ILE A 262 -2.67 -8.84 -10.52
N GLN A 263 -2.36 -8.13 -11.60
CA GLN A 263 -3.31 -7.36 -12.40
C GLN A 263 -3.60 -8.12 -13.70
N ALA A 264 -4.73 -8.82 -13.74
CA ALA A 264 -5.12 -9.74 -14.81
C ALA A 264 -6.66 -9.87 -14.89
N ASN A 265 -7.17 -10.72 -15.76
CA ASN A 265 -8.61 -11.00 -15.84
C ASN A 265 -9.02 -11.92 -14.69
N TYR A 266 -9.85 -11.45 -13.77
CA TYR A 266 -10.32 -12.27 -12.65
C TYR A 266 -11.62 -12.99 -12.97
N VAL A 267 -11.68 -14.28 -12.63
CA VAL A 267 -12.89 -15.11 -12.69
C VAL A 267 -13.11 -15.72 -11.31
N PHE A 268 -14.25 -15.42 -10.69
CA PHE A 268 -14.64 -16.01 -9.41
C PHE A 268 -15.72 -17.06 -9.63
N ILE A 269 -15.64 -18.18 -8.90
CA ILE A 269 -16.72 -19.17 -8.87
C ILE A 269 -17.34 -19.18 -7.48
N VAL A 270 -18.61 -18.80 -7.39
CA VAL A 270 -19.31 -18.53 -6.12
C VAL A 270 -20.55 -19.41 -5.98
N GLN A 271 -20.95 -19.70 -4.73
CA GLN A 271 -22.28 -20.25 -4.46
C GLN A 271 -23.35 -19.22 -4.80
N ARG A 272 -24.38 -19.63 -5.55
CA ARG A 272 -25.49 -18.74 -5.94
C ARG A 272 -26.19 -18.12 -4.73
N GLU A 273 -26.43 -18.91 -3.68
CA GLU A 273 -27.03 -18.42 -2.43
C GLU A 273 -26.19 -17.28 -1.81
N HIS A 274 -24.86 -17.42 -1.77
CA HIS A 274 -23.99 -16.39 -1.22
C HIS A 274 -23.95 -15.15 -2.12
N TYR A 275 -23.98 -15.35 -3.45
CA TYR A 275 -24.01 -14.26 -4.42
C TYR A 275 -25.22 -13.35 -4.21
N GLU A 276 -26.41 -13.96 -4.11
CA GLU A 276 -27.68 -13.26 -3.89
C GLU A 276 -27.73 -12.61 -2.50
N LYS A 277 -27.39 -13.36 -1.45
CA LYS A 277 -27.54 -12.91 -0.06
C LYS A 277 -26.58 -11.80 0.35
N TYR A 278 -25.35 -11.82 -0.16
CA TYR A 278 -24.28 -10.91 0.27
C TYR A 278 -23.85 -9.92 -0.81
N ASN A 279 -24.63 -9.78 -1.90
CA ASN A 279 -24.36 -8.84 -2.98
C ASN A 279 -22.93 -8.96 -3.54
N LEU A 280 -22.47 -10.21 -3.75
CA LEU A 280 -21.07 -10.49 -4.12
C LEU A 280 -20.65 -9.81 -5.42
N GLN A 281 -21.61 -9.49 -6.30
CA GLN A 281 -21.34 -8.72 -7.52
C GLN A 281 -20.58 -7.42 -7.24
N TYR A 282 -21.05 -6.63 -6.28
CA TYR A 282 -20.46 -5.33 -5.96
C TYR A 282 -19.15 -5.48 -5.21
N LEU A 283 -19.10 -6.41 -4.26
CA LEU A 283 -17.89 -6.69 -3.47
C LEU A 283 -16.74 -7.18 -4.37
N LEU A 284 -16.99 -8.18 -5.21
CA LEU A 284 -15.96 -8.75 -6.06
C LEU A 284 -15.52 -7.77 -7.14
N ASN A 285 -16.44 -6.98 -7.71
CA ASN A 285 -16.07 -5.93 -8.66
C ASN A 285 -15.30 -4.77 -8.01
N PHE A 286 -15.50 -4.50 -6.72
CA PHE A 286 -14.66 -3.56 -5.97
C PHE A 286 -13.25 -4.12 -5.76
N ILE A 287 -13.12 -5.40 -5.43
CA ILE A 287 -11.83 -6.07 -5.20
C ILE A 287 -11.04 -6.25 -6.50
N ALA A 288 -11.70 -6.69 -7.57
CA ALA A 288 -11.13 -6.95 -8.88
C ALA A 288 -12.05 -6.35 -9.96
N PRO A 289 -11.79 -5.11 -10.40
CA PRO A 289 -12.64 -4.42 -11.37
C PRO A 289 -12.85 -5.21 -12.67
N ASN A 290 -14.09 -5.28 -13.14
CA ASN A 290 -14.52 -6.00 -14.35
C ASN A 290 -14.32 -7.52 -14.28
N CYS A 291 -14.25 -8.11 -13.08
CA CYS A 291 -14.18 -9.55 -12.92
C CYS A 291 -15.42 -10.26 -13.48
N GLN A 292 -15.23 -11.49 -13.93
CA GLN A 292 -16.32 -12.41 -14.27
C GLN A 292 -16.72 -13.23 -13.04
N ILE A 293 -18.01 -13.52 -12.90
CA ILE A 293 -18.53 -14.27 -11.76
C ILE A 293 -19.38 -15.42 -12.29
N VAL A 294 -18.91 -16.64 -12.06
CA VAL A 294 -19.63 -17.88 -12.35
C VAL A 294 -20.34 -18.35 -11.09
N GLN A 295 -21.62 -18.65 -11.20
CA GLN A 295 -22.46 -19.09 -10.09
C GLN A 295 -22.70 -20.60 -10.17
N VAL A 296 -22.68 -21.27 -9.02
CA VAL A 296 -22.99 -22.70 -8.91
C VAL A 296 -24.10 -22.95 -7.89
N ASP A 297 -24.92 -23.94 -8.19
CA ASP A 297 -25.89 -24.52 -7.29
C ASP A 297 -25.27 -25.68 -6.51
N GLY A 298 -25.04 -25.46 -5.21
CA GLY A 298 -24.60 -26.52 -4.30
C GLY A 298 -23.12 -26.90 -4.47
N VAL A 299 -22.75 -28.02 -3.86
CA VAL A 299 -21.35 -28.47 -3.77
C VAL A 299 -21.05 -29.41 -4.92
N THR A 300 -19.93 -29.18 -5.61
CA THR A 300 -19.44 -30.04 -6.69
C THR A 300 -18.71 -31.26 -6.11
N GLN A 301 -18.27 -32.17 -6.98
CA GLN A 301 -17.48 -33.34 -6.60
C GLN A 301 -16.00 -33.03 -6.29
N GLY A 302 -15.64 -31.76 -6.10
CA GLY A 302 -14.29 -31.33 -5.76
C GLY A 302 -13.88 -30.04 -6.45
N ALA A 303 -12.78 -29.45 -5.98
CA ALA A 303 -12.27 -28.18 -6.49
C ALA A 303 -12.00 -28.20 -8.00
N ALA A 304 -11.49 -29.29 -8.56
CA ALA A 304 -11.27 -29.40 -10.01
C ALA A 304 -12.60 -29.34 -10.79
N CYS A 305 -13.65 -30.04 -10.34
CA CYS A 305 -14.98 -29.91 -10.95
C CYS A 305 -15.53 -28.48 -10.85
N THR A 306 -15.31 -27.80 -9.71
CA THR A 306 -15.71 -26.40 -9.57
C THR A 306 -15.03 -25.52 -10.61
N THR A 307 -13.71 -25.62 -10.78
CA THR A 307 -13.00 -24.78 -11.76
C THR A 307 -13.47 -24.98 -13.21
N LEU A 308 -13.89 -26.19 -13.58
CA LEU A 308 -14.40 -26.47 -14.92
C LEU A 308 -15.76 -25.81 -15.22
N LEU A 309 -16.47 -25.29 -14.22
CA LEU A 309 -17.66 -24.46 -14.46
C LEU A 309 -17.32 -23.15 -15.17
N ALA A 310 -16.07 -22.68 -15.06
CA ALA A 310 -15.57 -21.50 -15.76
C ALA A 310 -14.92 -21.84 -17.11
N LYS A 311 -15.15 -23.04 -17.68
CA LYS A 311 -14.51 -23.53 -18.91
C LYS A 311 -14.57 -22.53 -20.07
N GLU A 312 -15.66 -21.79 -20.22
CA GLU A 312 -15.80 -20.76 -21.27
C GLU A 312 -14.76 -19.62 -21.17
N PHE A 313 -14.25 -19.33 -19.97
CA PHE A 313 -13.27 -18.27 -19.72
C PHE A 313 -11.82 -18.76 -19.71
N ILE A 314 -11.61 -20.07 -19.48
CA ILE A 314 -10.28 -20.64 -19.26
C ILE A 314 -9.85 -21.63 -20.36
N ASN A 315 -10.75 -22.13 -21.21
CA ASN A 315 -10.39 -23.09 -22.26
C ASN A 315 -9.85 -22.39 -23.51
N ASN A 316 -8.70 -21.73 -23.38
CA ASN A 316 -8.06 -20.97 -24.43
C ASN A 316 -6.52 -21.11 -24.35
N ASN A 317 -5.81 -20.45 -25.28
CA ASN A 317 -4.35 -20.47 -25.33
C ASN A 317 -3.69 -19.49 -24.35
N ASP A 318 -4.46 -18.72 -23.60
CA ASP A 318 -3.93 -17.76 -22.64
C ASP A 318 -3.51 -18.46 -21.34
N ALA A 319 -2.61 -17.81 -20.61
CA ALA A 319 -2.15 -18.35 -19.34
C ALA A 319 -3.28 -18.35 -18.30
N LEU A 320 -3.19 -19.29 -17.35
CA LEU A 320 -4.15 -19.46 -16.28
C LEU A 320 -3.43 -19.59 -14.94
N VAL A 321 -3.85 -18.81 -13.95
CA VAL A 321 -3.49 -19.01 -12.54
C VAL A 321 -4.73 -19.42 -11.78
N ILE A 322 -4.70 -20.57 -11.11
CA ILE A 322 -5.74 -21.02 -10.20
C ILE A 322 -5.25 -20.81 -8.78
N ALA A 323 -6.01 -20.07 -7.97
CA ALA A 323 -5.66 -19.79 -6.58
C ALA A 323 -6.83 -20.13 -5.65
N ASN A 324 -6.53 -20.77 -4.52
CA ASN A 324 -7.54 -20.98 -3.48
C ASN A 324 -7.96 -19.65 -2.85
N SER A 325 -9.17 -19.61 -2.30
CA SER A 325 -9.77 -18.41 -1.73
C SER A 325 -9.45 -18.18 -0.24
N ASP A 326 -8.50 -18.91 0.34
CA ASP A 326 -8.33 -19.04 1.79
C ASP A 326 -6.87 -19.26 2.23
N GLN A 327 -5.93 -18.59 1.58
CA GLN A 327 -4.51 -18.65 1.92
C GLN A 327 -3.82 -17.31 1.72
N PHE A 328 -2.84 -17.03 2.57
CA PHE A 328 -1.94 -15.91 2.42
C PHE A 328 -0.52 -16.43 2.21
N VAL A 329 0.18 -15.95 1.18
CA VAL A 329 1.49 -16.46 0.76
C VAL A 329 2.52 -15.34 0.81
N GLU A 330 3.69 -15.62 1.37
CA GLU A 330 4.84 -14.70 1.34
C GLU A 330 5.68 -14.97 0.08
N TRP A 331 5.33 -14.31 -1.02
CA TRP A 331 5.94 -14.52 -2.32
C TRP A 331 6.04 -13.22 -3.13
N ASN A 332 6.78 -13.27 -4.23
CA ASN A 332 6.84 -12.20 -5.23
C ASN A 332 6.19 -12.71 -6.52
N SER A 333 4.97 -12.28 -6.78
CA SER A 333 4.18 -12.70 -7.94
C SER A 333 4.90 -12.37 -9.25
N ASN A 334 5.51 -11.19 -9.35
CA ASN A 334 6.22 -10.75 -10.54
C ASN A 334 7.45 -11.62 -10.85
N GLU A 335 8.30 -11.89 -9.85
CA GLU A 335 9.44 -12.79 -10.02
C GLU A 335 8.99 -14.23 -10.38
N CYS A 336 7.95 -14.71 -9.69
CA CYS A 336 7.45 -16.07 -9.86
C CYS A 336 6.84 -16.29 -11.25
N LEU A 337 5.93 -15.41 -11.67
CA LEU A 337 5.25 -15.53 -12.96
C LEU A 337 6.19 -15.22 -14.14
N TYR A 338 7.17 -14.32 -13.96
CA TYR A 338 8.26 -14.16 -14.92
C TYR A 338 9.03 -15.48 -15.13
N ALA A 339 9.39 -16.17 -14.04
CA ALA A 339 10.10 -17.44 -14.11
C ALA A 339 9.27 -18.56 -14.74
N PHE A 340 7.95 -18.59 -14.52
CA PHE A 340 7.05 -19.56 -15.14
C PHE A 340 6.71 -19.27 -16.61
N LYS A 341 6.78 -18.01 -17.02
CA LYS A 341 6.66 -17.63 -18.44
C LYS A 341 7.92 -17.90 -19.26
N ALA A 342 9.04 -18.21 -18.63
CA ALA A 342 10.27 -18.55 -19.34
C ALA A 342 10.03 -19.71 -20.33
N ASP A 343 10.74 -19.66 -21.47
CA ASP A 343 10.57 -20.64 -22.53
C ASP A 343 10.80 -22.08 -22.05
N GLY A 344 9.87 -22.96 -22.43
CA GLY A 344 9.96 -24.40 -22.18
C GLY A 344 9.32 -24.90 -20.89
N ILE A 345 8.53 -24.06 -20.19
CA ILE A 345 7.69 -24.47 -19.06
C ILE A 345 6.21 -24.48 -19.48
N ASP A 346 5.49 -25.53 -19.13
CA ASP A 346 4.06 -25.69 -19.45
C ASP A 346 3.16 -25.44 -18.23
N GLY A 347 3.72 -25.59 -17.02
CA GLY A 347 3.03 -25.28 -15.77
C GLY A 347 3.96 -25.04 -14.59
N GLY A 348 3.41 -24.44 -13.54
CA GLY A 348 4.14 -23.94 -12.39
C GLY A 348 3.37 -24.17 -11.10
N ILE A 349 4.04 -24.65 -10.06
CA ILE A 349 3.45 -24.88 -8.74
C ILE A 349 4.22 -24.06 -7.72
N ILE A 350 3.53 -23.20 -6.98
CA ILE A 350 4.19 -22.49 -5.88
C ILE A 350 4.20 -23.41 -4.65
N THR A 351 5.35 -23.52 -3.99
CA THR A 351 5.56 -24.44 -2.87
C THR A 351 6.16 -23.75 -1.65
N PHE A 352 6.07 -24.39 -0.48
CA PHE A 352 6.77 -24.00 0.73
C PHE A 352 7.26 -25.27 1.45
N LYS A 353 8.17 -25.13 2.41
CA LYS A 353 8.70 -26.30 3.12
C LYS A 353 7.75 -26.74 4.23
N SER A 354 7.31 -27.99 4.15
CA SER A 354 6.48 -28.61 5.19
C SER A 354 6.55 -30.14 5.15
N HIS A 355 6.25 -30.80 6.26
CA HIS A 355 6.06 -32.25 6.36
C HIS A 355 4.65 -32.64 6.82
N HIS A 356 3.75 -31.67 7.01
CA HIS A 356 2.42 -31.94 7.54
C HIS A 356 1.53 -32.62 6.49
N PRO A 357 0.88 -33.76 6.79
CA PRO A 357 0.09 -34.54 5.83
C PRO A 357 -1.20 -33.86 5.33
N LYS A 358 -1.47 -32.62 5.75
CA LYS A 358 -2.70 -31.90 5.36
C LYS A 358 -2.58 -31.25 3.97
N TRP A 359 -1.35 -31.10 3.48
CA TRP A 359 -1.04 -30.40 2.24
C TRP A 359 -0.95 -31.33 1.04
N SER A 360 -1.02 -30.73 -0.13
CA SER A 360 -0.57 -31.32 -1.39
C SER A 360 0.94 -31.16 -1.53
N TYR A 361 1.60 -32.06 -2.26
CA TYR A 361 3.06 -32.11 -2.38
C TYR A 361 3.50 -32.29 -3.83
N ALA A 362 4.59 -31.64 -4.22
CA ALA A 362 5.25 -31.82 -5.51
C ALA A 362 6.66 -32.39 -5.33
N ARG A 363 7.03 -33.43 -6.06
CA ARG A 363 8.37 -33.99 -6.06
C ARG A 363 9.09 -33.63 -7.35
N VAL A 364 10.29 -33.07 -7.22
CA VAL A 364 11.16 -32.73 -8.35
C VAL A 364 12.08 -33.91 -8.63
N GLY A 365 12.07 -34.39 -9.88
CA GLY A 365 12.92 -35.48 -10.34
C GLY A 365 14.33 -35.02 -10.72
N SER A 366 15.17 -35.96 -11.17
CA SER A 366 16.56 -35.71 -11.57
C SER A 366 16.71 -34.76 -12.77
N SER A 367 15.66 -34.61 -13.59
CA SER A 367 15.62 -33.68 -14.72
C SER A 367 15.45 -32.21 -14.32
N GLY A 368 15.20 -31.93 -13.04
CA GLY A 368 14.88 -30.58 -12.54
C GLY A 368 13.44 -30.14 -12.78
N PHE A 369 12.57 -31.04 -13.24
CA PHE A 369 11.12 -30.84 -13.39
C PHE A 369 10.36 -31.68 -12.36
N VAL A 370 9.11 -31.30 -12.09
CA VAL A 370 8.21 -32.10 -11.25
C VAL A 370 7.91 -33.43 -11.94
N ASP A 371 8.12 -34.54 -11.24
CA ASP A 371 7.86 -35.89 -11.74
C ASP A 371 6.61 -36.54 -11.12
N LEU A 372 6.13 -36.00 -10.01
CA LEU A 372 4.96 -36.50 -9.30
C LEU A 372 4.39 -35.41 -8.40
N VAL A 373 3.06 -35.31 -8.37
CA VAL A 373 2.32 -34.60 -7.34
C VAL A 373 1.41 -35.54 -6.56
N ALA A 374 1.17 -35.26 -5.28
CA ALA A 374 0.28 -36.05 -4.46
C ALA A 374 -0.52 -35.19 -3.48
N GLU A 375 -1.83 -35.41 -3.42
CA GLU A 375 -2.75 -34.73 -2.50
C GLU A 375 -2.77 -35.45 -1.14
N LYS A 376 -2.57 -34.69 -0.05
CA LYS A 376 -2.58 -35.19 1.35
C LYS A 376 -1.63 -36.37 1.61
N LYS A 377 -0.50 -36.39 0.90
CA LYS A 377 0.54 -37.41 1.02
C LYS A 377 1.92 -36.77 0.88
N PRO A 378 2.72 -36.69 1.96
CA PRO A 378 4.08 -36.14 1.91
C PRO A 378 5.04 -37.00 1.09
N ILE A 379 5.13 -36.72 -0.22
CA ILE A 379 6.07 -37.38 -1.14
C ILE A 379 7.41 -36.63 -1.29
N SER A 380 7.50 -35.43 -0.72
CA SER A 380 8.65 -34.53 -0.72
C SER A 380 8.53 -33.53 0.44
N ASN A 381 9.46 -32.59 0.54
CA ASN A 381 9.37 -31.46 1.48
C ASN A 381 8.71 -30.22 0.85
N ASP A 382 8.28 -30.30 -0.41
CA ASP A 382 7.74 -29.19 -1.19
C ASP A 382 6.21 -29.28 -1.20
N ALA A 383 5.60 -28.76 -0.15
CA ALA A 383 4.15 -28.65 -0.02
C ALA A 383 3.63 -27.52 -0.91
N THR A 384 2.49 -27.70 -1.57
CA THR A 384 1.91 -26.66 -2.44
C THR A 384 1.23 -25.58 -1.62
N VAL A 385 1.32 -24.33 -2.08
CA VAL A 385 0.62 -23.20 -1.45
C VAL A 385 -0.77 -22.97 -2.02
N GLY A 386 -1.30 -23.88 -2.84
CA GLY A 386 -2.62 -23.72 -3.48
C GLY A 386 -2.69 -22.66 -4.58
N ILE A 387 -1.56 -22.30 -5.20
CA ILE A 387 -1.49 -21.44 -6.39
C ILE A 387 -0.82 -22.23 -7.51
N TYR A 388 -1.53 -22.37 -8.64
CA TYR A 388 -1.18 -23.23 -9.75
C TYR A 388 -1.20 -22.45 -11.06
N TYR A 389 -0.07 -22.41 -11.76
CA TYR A 389 0.09 -21.74 -13.05
C TYR A 389 0.06 -22.74 -14.19
N TRP A 390 -0.69 -22.43 -15.23
CA TRP A 390 -0.70 -23.15 -16.50
C TRP A 390 -0.37 -22.17 -17.61
N ARG A 391 0.55 -22.57 -18.51
CA ARG A 391 0.90 -21.74 -19.67
C ARG A 391 -0.29 -21.53 -20.60
N ARG A 392 -1.19 -22.52 -20.67
CA ARG A 392 -2.42 -22.49 -21.46
C ARG A 392 -3.56 -23.04 -20.61
N GLY A 393 -4.64 -22.27 -20.46
CA GLY A 393 -5.81 -22.73 -19.74
C GLY A 393 -6.48 -23.93 -20.42
N SER A 394 -6.37 -24.07 -21.76
CA SER A 394 -6.85 -25.26 -22.48
C SER A 394 -6.16 -26.55 -22.07
N ASP A 395 -4.87 -26.49 -21.67
CA ASP A 395 -4.17 -27.67 -21.16
C ASP A 395 -4.73 -28.08 -19.79
N TYR A 396 -4.95 -27.11 -18.90
CA TYR A 396 -5.61 -27.37 -17.62
C TYR A 396 -6.96 -28.07 -17.81
N VAL A 397 -7.81 -27.51 -18.68
CA VAL A 397 -9.14 -28.05 -18.96
C VAL A 397 -9.05 -29.49 -19.46
N ARG A 398 -8.20 -29.75 -20.46
CA ARG A 398 -7.98 -31.08 -21.02
C ARG A 398 -7.56 -32.08 -19.95
N PHE A 399 -6.57 -31.75 -19.13
CA PHE A 399 -6.05 -32.67 -18.12
C PHE A 399 -6.98 -32.84 -16.92
N ALA A 400 -7.75 -31.80 -16.56
CA ALA A 400 -8.76 -31.91 -15.53
C ALA A 400 -9.90 -32.85 -15.96
N GLU A 401 -10.36 -32.75 -17.21
CA GLU A 401 -11.35 -33.67 -17.78
C GLU A 401 -10.80 -35.10 -17.84
N GLN A 402 -9.57 -35.28 -18.31
CA GLN A 402 -8.91 -36.59 -18.35
C GLN A 402 -8.79 -37.24 -16.96
N MET A 403 -8.41 -36.46 -15.93
CA MET A 403 -8.36 -36.94 -14.54
C MET A 403 -9.75 -37.36 -14.02
N ILE A 404 -10.79 -36.60 -14.38
CA ILE A 404 -12.18 -36.88 -14.01
C ILE A 404 -12.70 -38.15 -14.70
N ASP A 405 -12.42 -38.32 -15.99
CA ASP A 405 -12.79 -39.49 -16.77
C ASP A 405 -12.12 -40.77 -16.24
N LYS A 406 -10.86 -40.66 -15.80
CA LYS A 406 -10.14 -41.73 -15.09
C LYS A 406 -10.62 -41.94 -13.65
N ASN A 407 -11.52 -41.09 -13.15
CA ASN A 407 -12.06 -41.10 -11.79
C ASN A 407 -10.97 -41.04 -10.70
N ILE A 408 -9.90 -40.29 -10.93
CA ILE A 408 -8.78 -40.16 -9.98
C ILE A 408 -9.20 -39.19 -8.87
N ARG A 409 -9.42 -39.72 -7.67
CA ARG A 409 -9.91 -38.97 -6.50
C ARG A 409 -9.05 -39.19 -5.27
N VAL A 410 -9.10 -38.22 -4.37
CA VAL A 410 -8.58 -38.35 -3.01
C VAL A 410 -9.71 -38.03 -2.04
N ASN A 411 -9.98 -38.90 -1.07
CA ASN A 411 -11.13 -38.76 -0.15
C ASN A 411 -12.47 -38.51 -0.89
N ASN A 412 -12.71 -39.21 -2.00
CA ASN A 412 -13.88 -39.07 -2.89
C ASN A 412 -14.03 -37.71 -3.60
N GLU A 413 -13.03 -36.84 -3.56
CA GLU A 413 -13.06 -35.52 -4.21
C GLU A 413 -12.01 -35.42 -5.33
N PHE A 414 -12.33 -34.61 -6.36
CA PHE A 414 -11.39 -34.21 -7.41
C PHE A 414 -10.64 -32.92 -7.03
N TYR A 415 -9.33 -33.03 -6.79
CA TYR A 415 -8.48 -31.90 -6.42
C TYR A 415 -7.79 -31.28 -7.64
N VAL A 416 -7.43 -30.00 -7.54
CA VAL A 416 -6.71 -29.28 -8.61
C VAL A 416 -5.27 -29.76 -8.75
N CYS A 417 -4.58 -30.05 -7.63
CA CYS A 417 -3.17 -30.45 -7.66
C CYS A 417 -2.93 -31.72 -8.50
N PRO A 418 -3.68 -32.84 -8.31
CA PRO A 418 -3.48 -34.06 -9.09
C PRO A 418 -3.63 -33.94 -10.61
N VAL A 419 -4.27 -32.87 -11.12
CA VAL A 419 -4.36 -32.59 -12.57
C VAL A 419 -2.97 -32.53 -13.22
N TYR A 420 -1.93 -32.10 -12.47
CA TYR A 420 -0.56 -32.10 -12.97
C TYR A 420 0.00 -33.48 -13.27
N ASN A 421 -0.49 -34.56 -12.64
CA ASN A 421 0.01 -35.91 -12.96
C ASN A 421 -0.37 -36.29 -14.41
N GLU A 422 -1.56 -35.93 -14.87
CA GLU A 422 -1.99 -36.14 -16.26
C GLU A 422 -1.13 -35.34 -17.25
N ALA A 423 -0.77 -34.11 -16.87
CA ALA A 423 0.12 -33.26 -17.65
C ALA A 423 1.55 -33.82 -17.73
N ILE A 424 2.08 -34.30 -16.60
CA ILE A 424 3.41 -34.92 -16.49
C ILE A 424 3.47 -36.20 -17.33
N GLU A 425 2.44 -37.06 -17.26
CA GLU A 425 2.32 -38.27 -18.09
C GLU A 425 2.32 -37.93 -19.59
N ALA A 426 1.73 -36.78 -19.97
CA ALA A 426 1.74 -36.27 -21.34
C ALA A 426 3.04 -35.54 -21.74
N GLY A 427 4.07 -35.54 -20.89
CA GLY A 427 5.38 -34.95 -21.17
C GLY A 427 5.46 -33.44 -20.95
N GLN A 428 4.48 -32.82 -20.29
CA GLN A 428 4.54 -31.39 -19.96
C GLN A 428 5.61 -31.10 -18.91
N LYS A 429 6.30 -29.96 -19.09
CA LYS A 429 7.37 -29.52 -18.21
C LYS A 429 6.83 -28.63 -17.10
N ILE A 430 6.78 -29.19 -15.89
CA ILE A 430 6.26 -28.51 -14.71
C ILE A 430 7.40 -28.11 -13.79
N ARG A 431 7.40 -26.88 -13.27
CA ARG A 431 8.38 -26.39 -12.30
C ARG A 431 7.75 -25.98 -10.98
N ILE A 432 8.56 -26.01 -9.92
CA ILE A 432 8.19 -25.40 -8.65
C ILE A 432 8.87 -24.03 -8.48
N LYS A 433 8.23 -23.14 -7.74
CA LYS A 433 8.85 -21.94 -7.19
C LYS A 433 8.54 -21.87 -5.69
N GLN A 434 9.58 -21.78 -4.88
CA GLN A 434 9.44 -21.78 -3.43
C GLN A 434 9.08 -20.37 -2.92
N ALA A 435 7.97 -20.27 -2.18
CA ALA A 435 7.58 -19.11 -1.39
C ALA A 435 8.35 -19.08 -0.05
N LYS A 436 8.45 -17.89 0.56
CA LYS A 436 9.11 -17.71 1.87
C LYS A 436 8.28 -18.32 3.00
N GLY A 437 6.97 -18.25 2.87
CA GLY A 437 6.01 -18.68 3.89
C GLY A 437 4.60 -18.82 3.31
N MET A 438 3.76 -19.56 4.02
CA MET A 438 2.36 -19.77 3.69
C MET A 438 1.55 -19.85 4.99
N TRP A 439 0.43 -19.14 5.00
CA TRP A 439 -0.52 -19.08 6.09
C TRP A 439 -1.87 -19.55 5.59
N GLY A 440 -2.40 -20.60 6.21
CA GLY A 440 -3.76 -21.05 5.95
C GLY A 440 -4.76 -20.06 6.56
N LEU A 441 -5.86 -19.80 5.85
CA LEU A 441 -7.03 -19.08 6.38
C LEU A 441 -8.28 -19.98 6.34
N GLY A 442 -8.14 -21.21 5.84
CA GLY A 442 -9.24 -22.13 5.54
C GLY A 442 -9.89 -22.82 6.76
N THR A 443 -9.34 -22.65 7.95
CA THR A 443 -9.88 -23.18 9.21
C THR A 443 -9.82 -22.13 10.32
N PRO A 444 -10.69 -22.21 11.35
CA PRO A 444 -10.64 -21.29 12.49
C PRO A 444 -9.27 -21.27 13.19
N GLU A 445 -8.62 -22.44 13.33
CA GLU A 445 -7.29 -22.56 13.94
C GLU A 445 -6.22 -21.86 13.08
N ASP A 446 -6.19 -22.14 11.78
CA ASP A 446 -5.21 -21.52 10.88
C ASP A 446 -5.42 -19.99 10.80
N LEU A 447 -6.69 -19.52 10.77
CA LEU A 447 -7.02 -18.10 10.78
C LEU A 447 -6.56 -17.43 12.08
N ASN A 448 -6.84 -18.02 13.24
CA ASN A 448 -6.40 -17.49 14.53
C ASN A 448 -4.87 -17.42 14.62
N ASN A 449 -4.18 -18.45 14.13
CA ASN A 449 -2.72 -18.45 14.05
C ASN A 449 -2.19 -17.30 13.18
N TYR A 450 -2.79 -17.06 12.01
CA TYR A 450 -2.44 -15.92 11.16
C TYR A 450 -2.68 -14.58 11.87
N LEU A 451 -3.84 -14.39 12.50
CA LEU A 451 -4.18 -13.14 13.18
C LEU A 451 -3.27 -12.82 14.36
N GLN A 452 -2.75 -13.84 15.06
CA GLN A 452 -1.88 -13.67 16.22
C GLN A 452 -0.40 -13.53 15.84
N ASN A 453 0.06 -14.24 14.81
CA ASN A 453 1.50 -14.42 14.57
C ASN A 453 2.02 -13.76 13.30
N TYR A 454 1.15 -13.34 12.37
CA TYR A 454 1.55 -12.61 11.18
C TYR A 454 1.45 -11.10 11.43
N VAL A 455 2.60 -10.41 11.45
CA VAL A 455 2.74 -8.98 11.80
C VAL A 455 2.39 -8.06 10.65
#